data_AF-A0A1V1TLY3-F1
#
_entry.id   AF-A0A1V1TLY3-F1
#
_cell.length_a   1.000
_cell.length_b   1.000
_cell.length_c   1.000
_cell.angle_alpha   90.00
_cell.angle_beta   90.00
_cell.angle_gamma   90.00
#
_symmetry.space_group_name_H-M   'P 1'
#
loop_
_entity.id
_entity.type
_entity.pdbx_description
1 polymer ?
#
loop_
_entity_poly.entity_id
_entity_poly.type
_entity_poly.pdbx_seq_one_letter_code
_entity_poly.pdbx_strand_id
1 'polypeptide(L)'
;MNRKEQNTLMDRHNRIMAAILTRFRNMVLAATEPLPTSTAIPQASLNAMTMNNEVSALIKEVENLLALNREIKKLWIAGPLRKPGDADEKNLQKEIDEKASQVSKLYNTLVELEIEAARKSATQKALAIAEVKKEDSYVRIKHESR
;
A
#
# COMPACT_ATOMS: atom_id res chain seq x y z
N MET A 1 -25.89 26.14 13.45
CA MET A 1 -26.11 24.68 13.34
C MET A 1 -25.71 24.24 11.95
N ASN A 2 -24.48 23.76 11.80
CA ASN A 2 -23.84 23.55 10.50
C ASN A 2 -23.97 22.08 10.10
N ARG A 3 -24.56 21.79 8.94
CA ARG A 3 -24.84 20.46 8.34
C ARG A 3 -23.58 19.62 8.03
N LYS A 4 -22.42 20.02 8.57
CA LYS A 4 -21.09 19.42 8.39
C LYS A 4 -20.60 18.69 9.64
N GLU A 5 -21.48 18.43 10.61
CA GLU A 5 -21.19 17.49 11.69
C GLU A 5 -21.20 16.09 11.10
N GLN A 6 -20.02 15.71 10.61
CA GLN A 6 -19.47 14.37 10.58
C GLN A 6 -20.51 13.25 10.31
N ASN A 7 -20.51 12.73 9.09
CA ASN A 7 -20.67 11.29 8.91
C ASN A 7 -19.49 10.63 9.65
N THR A 8 -19.54 10.57 10.98
CA THR A 8 -18.46 9.98 11.76
C THR A 8 -18.34 8.54 11.34
N LEU A 9 -17.13 8.02 11.38
CA LEU A 9 -16.86 6.60 11.14
C LEU A 9 -17.78 5.71 12.01
N MET A 10 -18.07 6.17 13.23
CA MET A 10 -18.96 5.51 14.17
C MET A 10 -20.43 5.55 13.74
N ASP A 11 -20.92 6.67 13.19
CA ASP A 11 -22.30 6.75 12.69
C ASP A 11 -22.50 5.83 11.47
N ARG A 12 -21.51 5.76 10.58
CA ARG A 12 -21.52 4.81 9.46
C ARG A 12 -21.50 3.37 9.95
N HIS A 13 -20.65 3.05 10.93
CA HIS A 13 -20.61 1.72 11.56
C HIS A 13 -21.96 1.35 12.16
N ASN A 14 -22.52 2.21 13.01
CA ASN A 14 -23.80 1.98 13.68
C ASN A 14 -24.94 1.80 12.68
N ARG A 15 -24.96 2.58 11.60
CA ARG A 15 -25.94 2.45 10.53
C ARG A 15 -25.83 1.11 9.79
N ILE A 16 -24.61 0.68 9.47
CA ILE A 16 -24.38 -0.61 8.82
C ILE A 16 -24.79 -1.76 9.75
N MET A 17 -24.42 -1.71 11.04
CA MET A 17 -24.83 -2.74 12.01
C MET A 17 -26.35 -2.79 12.20
N ALA A 18 -27.02 -1.64 12.30
CA ALA A 18 -28.47 -1.59 12.36
C ALA A 18 -29.12 -2.17 11.10
N ALA A 19 -28.55 -1.90 9.91
CA ALA A 19 -29.01 -2.48 8.65
C ALA A 19 -28.84 -4.01 8.66
N ILE A 20 -27.67 -4.54 9.02
CA ILE A 20 -27.39 -5.98 9.13
C ILE A 20 -28.44 -6.67 10.03
N LEU A 21 -28.66 -6.15 11.23
CA LEU A 21 -29.61 -6.72 12.19
C LEU A 21 -31.05 -6.66 11.67
N THR A 22 -31.43 -5.55 11.03
CA THR A 22 -32.78 -5.38 10.45
C THR A 22 -33.01 -6.37 9.31
N ARG A 23 -32.04 -6.51 8.41
CA ARG A 23 -32.10 -7.47 7.27
C ARG A 23 -32.21 -8.90 7.77
N PHE A 24 -31.39 -9.27 8.75
CA PHE A 24 -31.46 -10.60 9.36
C PHE A 24 -32.80 -10.87 10.03
N ARG A 25 -33.34 -9.90 10.79
CA ARG A 25 -34.67 -10.00 11.39
C ARG A 25 -35.76 -10.20 10.35
N ASN A 26 -35.76 -9.41 9.27
CA ASN A 26 -36.76 -9.51 8.21
C ASN A 26 -36.72 -10.87 7.51
N MET A 27 -35.52 -11.40 7.25
CA MET A 27 -35.34 -12.75 6.71
C MET A 27 -35.95 -13.81 7.64
N VAL A 28 -35.69 -13.74 8.95
CA VAL A 28 -36.25 -14.69 9.93
C VAL A 28 -37.77 -14.56 10.00
N LEU A 29 -38.32 -13.34 9.93
CA LEU A 29 -39.77 -13.15 9.88
C LEU A 29 -40.39 -13.79 8.64
N ALA A 30 -39.81 -13.59 7.45
CA ALA A 30 -40.29 -14.23 6.24
C ALA A 30 -40.21 -15.77 6.32
N ALA A 31 -39.18 -16.30 6.97
CA ALA A 31 -39.00 -17.75 7.14
C ALA A 31 -39.96 -18.38 8.15
N THR A 32 -40.41 -17.60 9.16
CA THR A 32 -41.25 -18.08 10.26
C THR A 32 -42.72 -17.66 10.14
N GLU A 33 -43.06 -16.90 9.10
CA GLU A 33 -44.43 -16.47 8.86
C GLU A 33 -45.34 -17.68 8.60
N PRO A 34 -46.44 -17.82 9.37
CA PRO A 34 -47.35 -18.95 9.20
C PRO A 34 -48.04 -18.86 7.83
N LEU A 35 -48.07 -19.99 7.12
CA LEU A 35 -48.71 -20.08 5.80
C LEU A 35 -50.24 -20.22 5.94
N PRO A 36 -51.04 -19.36 5.28
CA PRO A 36 -52.50 -19.54 5.24
C PRO A 36 -52.86 -20.81 4.47
N THR A 37 -53.88 -21.55 4.91
CA THR A 37 -54.32 -22.79 4.23
C THR A 37 -54.85 -22.57 2.82
N SER A 38 -55.46 -21.41 2.53
CA SER A 38 -56.02 -21.10 1.20
C SER A 38 -55.00 -20.54 0.20
N THR A 39 -53.88 -19.96 0.68
CA THR A 39 -52.88 -19.29 -0.16
C THR A 39 -51.45 -19.72 0.18
N ALA A 40 -51.27 -20.95 0.67
CA ALA A 40 -49.99 -21.47 1.14
C ALA A 40 -48.89 -21.40 0.07
N ILE A 41 -49.19 -21.78 -1.18
CA ILE A 41 -48.20 -21.84 -2.27
C ILE A 41 -47.76 -20.42 -2.70
N PRO A 42 -48.67 -19.47 -3.01
CA PRO A 42 -48.28 -18.09 -3.30
C PRO A 42 -47.51 -17.43 -2.15
N GLN A 43 -47.95 -17.63 -0.90
CA GLN A 43 -47.30 -17.03 0.26
C GLN A 43 -45.90 -17.60 0.49
N ALA A 44 -45.73 -18.92 0.38
CA ALA A 44 -44.43 -19.56 0.52
C ALA A 44 -43.43 -19.07 -0.55
N SER A 45 -43.90 -18.87 -1.78
CA SER A 45 -43.08 -18.32 -2.87
C SER A 45 -42.66 -16.87 -2.59
N LEU A 46 -43.60 -16.03 -2.14
CA LEU A 46 -43.31 -14.65 -1.73
C LEU A 46 -42.29 -14.60 -0.59
N ASN A 47 -42.41 -15.49 0.38
CA ASN A 47 -41.52 -15.58 1.52
C ASN A 47 -40.11 -16.01 1.09
N ALA A 48 -40.01 -16.99 0.18
CA ALA A 48 -38.73 -17.39 -0.42
C ALA A 48 -38.05 -16.25 -1.19
N MET A 49 -38.82 -15.50 -1.99
CA MET A 49 -38.29 -14.31 -2.70
C MET A 49 -37.83 -13.23 -1.72
N THR A 50 -38.60 -12.97 -0.67
CA THR A 50 -38.26 -11.99 0.37
C THR A 50 -36.99 -12.39 1.09
N MET A 51 -36.85 -13.66 1.47
CA MET A 51 -35.62 -14.19 2.08
C MET A 51 -34.41 -13.98 1.18
N ASN A 52 -34.50 -14.32 -0.11
CA ASN A 52 -33.39 -14.14 -1.06
C ASN A 52 -32.98 -12.66 -1.22
N ASN A 53 -33.94 -11.76 -1.25
CA ASN A 53 -33.68 -10.32 -1.32
C ASN A 53 -33.00 -9.81 -0.04
N GLU A 54 -33.49 -10.21 1.14
CA GLU A 54 -32.91 -9.80 2.41
C GLU A 54 -31.50 -10.39 2.62
N VAL A 55 -31.23 -11.61 2.15
CA VAL A 55 -29.88 -12.20 2.14
C VAL A 55 -28.94 -11.42 1.22
N SER A 56 -29.38 -11.08 0.01
CA SER A 56 -28.56 -10.30 -0.93
C SER A 56 -28.24 -8.92 -0.38
N ALA A 57 -29.22 -8.27 0.25
CA ALA A 57 -29.02 -7.00 0.93
C ALA A 57 -28.09 -7.13 2.16
N LEU A 58 -28.21 -8.21 2.93
CA LEU A 58 -27.33 -8.51 4.06
C LEU A 58 -25.87 -8.65 3.63
N ILE A 59 -25.61 -9.40 2.55
CA ILE A 59 -24.26 -9.56 1.98
C ILE A 59 -23.68 -8.18 1.64
N LYS A 60 -24.47 -7.33 0.98
CA LYS A 60 -24.05 -5.97 0.63
C LYS A 60 -23.71 -5.12 1.85
N GLU A 61 -24.46 -5.22 2.95
CA GLU A 61 -24.12 -4.49 4.18
C GLU A 61 -22.84 -5.01 4.85
N VAL A 62 -22.56 -6.32 4.75
CA VAL A 62 -21.28 -6.88 5.20
C VAL A 62 -20.12 -6.39 4.33
N GLU A 63 -20.31 -6.28 3.01
CA GLU A 63 -19.33 -5.66 2.11
C GLU A 63 -19.07 -4.20 2.46
N ASN A 64 -20.13 -3.43 2.79
CA ASN A 64 -20.02 -2.06 3.26
C ASN A 64 -19.21 -1.97 4.56
N LEU A 65 -19.40 -2.91 5.49
CA LEU A 65 -18.63 -3.00 6.73
C LEU A 65 -17.14 -3.29 6.44
N LEU A 66 -16.85 -4.17 5.48
CA LEU A 66 -15.50 -4.48 5.06
C LEU A 66 -14.82 -3.28 4.39
N ALA A 67 -15.57 -2.53 3.57
CA ALA A 67 -15.11 -1.29 2.97
C ALA A 67 -14.78 -0.24 4.05
N LEU A 68 -15.61 -0.11 5.08
CA LEU A 68 -15.34 0.75 6.24
C LEU A 68 -14.07 0.30 6.97
N ASN A 69 -13.88 -1.00 7.20
CA ASN A 69 -12.66 -1.52 7.83
C ASN A 69 -11.39 -1.18 7.02
N ARG A 70 -11.46 -1.29 5.69
CA ARG A 70 -10.36 -0.88 4.81
C ARG A 70 -10.09 0.61 4.92
N GLU A 71 -11.12 1.45 5.02
CA GLU A 71 -10.98 2.90 5.25
C GLU A 71 -10.29 3.21 6.58
N ILE A 72 -10.67 2.53 7.66
CA ILE A 72 -10.02 2.65 8.98
C ILE A 72 -8.54 2.28 8.88
N LYS A 73 -8.24 1.15 8.25
CA LYS A 73 -6.84 0.70 8.06
C LYS A 73 -6.05 1.68 7.21
N LYS A 74 -6.65 2.27 6.17
CA LYS A 74 -6.02 3.34 5.39
C LYS A 74 -5.71 4.56 6.26
N LEU A 75 -6.61 4.96 7.15
CA LEU A 75 -6.36 6.04 8.11
C LEU A 75 -5.21 5.71 9.05
N TRP A 76 -5.07 4.44 9.47
CA TRP A 76 -3.94 4.01 10.31
C TRP A 76 -2.60 4.07 9.55
N ILE A 77 -2.59 3.69 8.26
CA ILE A 77 -1.38 3.74 7.43
C ILE A 77 -1.03 5.17 7.02
N ALA A 78 -2.02 6.02 6.74
CA ALA A 78 -1.83 7.41 6.33
C ALA A 78 -1.37 8.32 7.48
N GLY A 79 -1.49 7.88 8.74
CA GLY A 79 -1.15 8.68 9.91
C GLY A 79 -2.30 9.63 10.34
N PRO A 80 -2.08 10.47 11.36
CA PRO A 80 -3.14 11.29 11.96
C PRO A 80 -3.88 12.13 10.91
N LEU A 81 -5.20 12.28 11.07
CA LEU A 81 -6.05 13.16 10.24
C LEU A 81 -5.51 14.61 10.32
N ARG A 82 -4.65 14.98 9.38
CA ARG A 82 -4.07 16.32 9.29
C ARG A 82 -5.11 17.29 8.75
N LYS A 83 -5.28 18.44 9.40
CA LYS A 83 -6.21 19.46 8.91
C LYS A 83 -5.62 20.10 7.65
N PRO A 84 -6.44 20.44 6.63
CA PRO A 84 -5.98 21.24 5.51
C PRO A 84 -5.36 22.54 6.02
N GLY A 85 -4.04 22.72 5.86
CA GLY A 85 -3.30 23.88 6.33
C GLY A 85 -2.51 23.72 7.63
N ASP A 86 -2.41 22.52 8.21
CA ASP A 86 -1.51 22.30 9.36
C ASP A 86 -0.04 22.50 8.94
N ALA A 87 0.69 23.28 9.74
CA ALA A 87 2.11 23.61 9.53
C ALA A 87 3.01 22.37 9.41
N ASP A 88 2.55 21.24 9.91
CA ASP A 88 3.23 19.94 9.87
C ASP A 88 3.36 19.35 8.46
N GLU A 89 2.51 19.74 7.50
CA GLU A 89 2.63 19.26 6.11
C GLU A 89 3.88 19.83 5.43
N LYS A 90 4.12 21.14 5.60
CA LYS A 90 5.36 21.77 5.11
C LYS A 90 6.59 21.26 5.85
N ASN A 91 6.48 20.99 7.15
CA ASN A 91 7.62 20.53 7.95
C ASN A 91 7.98 19.07 7.60
N LEU A 92 6.99 18.19 7.43
CA LEU A 92 7.24 16.81 7.01
C LEU A 92 7.76 16.75 5.58
N GLN A 93 7.20 17.54 4.65
CA GLN A 93 7.69 17.56 3.28
C GLN A 93 9.15 18.03 3.23
N LYS A 94 9.50 19.04 4.03
CA LYS A 94 10.90 19.47 4.21
C LYS A 94 11.76 18.36 4.80
N GLU A 95 11.29 17.64 5.81
CA GLU A 95 12.05 16.54 6.41
C GLU A 95 12.27 15.37 5.43
N ILE A 96 11.26 15.07 4.60
CA ILE A 96 11.35 14.08 3.52
C ILE A 96 12.35 14.54 2.45
N ASP A 97 12.28 15.79 2.01
CA ASP A 97 13.19 16.35 1.01
C ASP A 97 14.63 16.41 1.53
N GLU A 98 14.83 16.76 2.80
CA GLU A 98 16.14 16.74 3.47
C GLU A 98 16.73 15.33 3.52
N LYS A 99 15.94 14.33 3.92
CA LYS A 99 16.37 12.93 3.94
C LYS A 99 16.65 12.41 2.53
N ALA A 100 15.84 12.77 1.54
CA ALA A 100 16.07 12.42 0.14
C ALA A 100 17.39 13.03 -0.37
N SER A 101 17.66 14.31 -0.05
CA SER A 101 18.92 14.98 -0.40
C SER A 101 20.13 14.31 0.24
N GLN A 102 20.04 13.88 1.50
CA GLN A 102 21.11 13.16 2.19
C GLN A 102 21.39 11.81 1.52
N VAL A 103 20.36 11.05 1.17
CA VAL A 103 20.52 9.77 0.47
C VAL A 103 21.15 9.97 -0.90
N SER A 104 20.73 10.98 -1.67
CA SER A 104 21.35 11.29 -2.97
C SER A 104 22.82 11.67 -2.83
N LYS A 105 23.21 12.43 -1.79
CA LYS A 105 24.60 12.77 -1.52
C LYS A 105 25.43 11.52 -1.20
N LEU A 106 24.94 10.65 -0.32
CA LEU A 106 25.62 9.40 0.02
C LEU A 106 25.79 8.50 -1.21
N TYR A 107 24.76 8.39 -2.04
CA TYR A 107 24.81 7.65 -3.29
C TYR A 107 25.88 8.22 -4.24
N ASN A 108 25.89 9.54 -4.45
CA ASN A 108 26.89 10.18 -5.30
C ASN A 108 28.32 9.97 -4.78
N THR A 109 28.54 10.08 -3.47
CA THR A 109 29.87 9.81 -2.89
C THR A 109 30.31 8.36 -3.08
N LEU A 110 29.39 7.39 -2.99
CA LEU A 110 29.71 5.99 -3.27
C LEU A 110 30.11 5.80 -4.74
N VAL A 111 29.35 6.37 -5.67
CA VAL A 111 29.66 6.31 -7.11
C VAL A 111 31.03 6.93 -7.41
N GLU A 112 31.35 8.08 -6.81
CA GLU A 112 32.66 8.73 -6.99
C GLU A 112 33.80 7.84 -6.46
N LEU A 113 33.64 7.23 -5.28
CA LEU A 113 34.64 6.33 -4.72
C LEU A 113 34.84 5.08 -5.58
N GLU A 114 33.78 4.52 -6.15
CA GLU A 114 33.87 3.38 -7.09
C GLU A 114 34.63 3.77 -8.37
N ILE A 115 34.36 4.95 -8.91
CA ILE A 115 35.06 5.47 -10.10
C ILE A 115 36.55 5.69 -9.78
N GLU A 116 36.87 6.25 -8.62
CA GLU A 116 38.26 6.43 -8.19
C GLU A 116 38.98 5.10 -7.96
N ALA A 117 38.33 4.10 -7.37
CA ALA A 117 38.88 2.77 -7.20
C ALA A 117 39.10 2.07 -8.56
N ALA A 118 38.17 2.26 -9.51
CA ALA A 118 38.33 1.78 -10.89
C ALA A 118 39.51 2.48 -11.60
N ARG A 119 39.70 3.78 -11.39
CA ARG A 119 40.84 4.53 -11.93
C ARG A 119 42.17 4.07 -11.31
N LYS A 120 42.23 3.93 -9.99
CA LYS A 120 43.43 3.47 -9.26
C LYS A 120 43.84 2.06 -9.70
N SER A 121 42.88 1.14 -9.81
CA SER A 121 43.13 -0.21 -10.31
C SER A 121 43.54 -0.24 -11.78
N ALA A 122 42.98 0.63 -12.63
CA ALA A 122 43.41 0.78 -14.03
C ALA A 122 44.84 1.35 -14.14
N THR A 123 45.19 2.35 -13.32
CA THR A 123 46.55 2.90 -13.29
C THR A 123 47.57 1.90 -12.76
N GLN A 124 47.23 1.10 -11.75
CA GLN A 124 48.09 0.04 -11.24
C GLN A 124 48.30 -1.07 -12.29
N LYS A 125 47.25 -1.46 -13.02
CA LYS A 125 47.38 -2.39 -14.15
C LYS A 125 48.26 -1.81 -15.27
N ALA A 126 48.13 -0.54 -15.60
CA ALA A 126 48.96 0.11 -16.62
C ALA A 126 50.44 0.19 -16.22
N LEU A 127 50.73 0.48 -14.94
CA LEU A 127 52.09 0.48 -14.40
C LEU A 127 52.69 -0.93 -14.39
N ALA A 128 51.93 -1.94 -13.97
CA ALA A 128 52.37 -3.34 -14.02
C ALA A 128 52.66 -3.82 -15.46
N ILE A 129 51.84 -3.42 -16.45
CA ILE A 129 52.09 -3.73 -17.87
C ILE A 129 53.34 -3.00 -18.39
N ALA A 130 53.59 -1.78 -17.92
CA ALA A 130 54.77 -1.02 -18.30
C ALA A 130 56.07 -1.60 -17.70
N GLU A 131 56.02 -2.12 -16.47
CA GLU A 131 57.13 -2.83 -15.84
C GLU A 131 57.44 -4.15 -16.55
N VAL A 132 56.43 -4.95 -16.90
CA VAL A 132 56.60 -6.20 -17.67
C VAL A 132 57.22 -5.93 -19.05
N LYS A 133 56.80 -4.86 -19.76
CA LYS A 133 57.43 -4.46 -21.03
C LYS A 133 58.87 -3.97 -20.87
N LYS A 134 59.23 -3.43 -19.69
CA LYS A 134 60.60 -3.03 -19.39
C LYS A 134 61.49 -4.24 -19.16
N GLU A 135 61.00 -5.26 -18.47
CA GLU A 135 61.71 -6.54 -18.30
C GLU A 135 61.88 -7.28 -19.64
N ASP A 136 60.84 -7.35 -20.47
CA ASP A 136 60.92 -7.97 -21.80
C ASP A 136 61.91 -7.25 -22.73
N SER A 137 62.02 -5.93 -22.65
CA SER A 137 63.00 -5.17 -23.44
C SER A 137 64.45 -5.36 -22.93
N TYR A 138 64.66 -5.52 -21.62
CA TYR A 138 65.97 -5.89 -21.06
C TYR A 138 66.41 -7.31 -21.43
N VAL A 139 65.48 -8.26 -21.55
CA VAL A 139 65.78 -9.64 -21.99
C VAL A 139 66.12 -9.68 -23.48
N ARG A 140 65.42 -8.89 -24.31
CA ARG A 140 65.64 -8.85 -25.77
C ARG A 140 67.01 -8.29 -26.16
N ILE A 141 67.48 -7.24 -25.47
CA ILE A 141 68.80 -6.63 -25.71
C ILE A 141 69.95 -7.60 -25.38
N LYS A 142 69.77 -8.50 -24.39
CA LYS A 142 70.79 -9.51 -24.03
C LYS A 142 70.92 -10.67 -25.01
N HIS A 143 69.91 -10.93 -25.83
CA HIS A 143 69.94 -11.99 -26.84
C HIS A 143 70.54 -11.55 -28.18
N GLU A 144 70.65 -10.25 -28.47
CA GLU A 144 71.28 -9.70 -29.68
C GLU A 144 72.78 -9.39 -29.53
N SER A 145 73.34 -9.53 -28.32
CA SER A 145 74.75 -9.20 -28.03
C SER A 145 75.65 -10.44 -27.85
N ARG A 146 75.45 -11.51 -28.64
CA ARG A 146 76.31 -12.70 -28.63
C ARG A 146 76.75 -13.11 -30.03
#